data_AF-A0A9D6I1W4-F1
#
_entry.id   AF-A0A9D6I1W4-F1
#
_cell.length_a   1.000
_cell.length_b   1.000
_cell.length_c   1.000
_cell.angle_alpha   90.00
_cell.angle_beta   90.00
_cell.angle_gamma   90.00
#
_symmetry.space_group_name_H-M   'P 1'
#
loop_
_entity.id
_entity.type
_entity.pdbx_description
1 polymer ?
#
loop_
_entity_poly.entity_id
_entity_poly.type
_entity_poly.pdbx_seq_one_letter_code
_entity_poly.pdbx_strand_id
1 'polypeptide(L)'
;MKTLDQKGIALLITMVLLGTVMATAMGIAVLVTGETGITRLVTDSTLAIFAADAGMEKMFYACSNKIPYPSPANFTVLDIGNGARYDVCMADASGGSCTNDCNNAWVSGKGTYRSAQRSLEASY
;
A
#
# COMPACT_ATOMS: atom_id res chain seq x y z
N MET A 1 8.21 -44.93 53.00
CA MET A 1 8.47 -44.32 51.69
C MET A 1 7.13 -43.78 51.18
N LYS A 2 6.90 -42.46 51.21
CA LYS A 2 5.62 -41.86 50.81
C LYS A 2 5.49 -41.95 49.29
N THR A 3 4.60 -42.80 48.80
CA THR A 3 4.24 -42.85 47.38
C THR A 3 3.55 -41.53 47.03
N LEU A 4 4.18 -40.74 46.17
CA LEU A 4 3.57 -39.54 45.62
C LEU A 4 2.24 -39.93 44.94
N ASP A 5 1.19 -39.15 45.18
CA ASP A 5 -0.14 -39.43 44.66
C ASP A 5 -0.14 -39.31 43.12
N GLN A 6 -0.10 -40.44 42.44
CA GLN A 6 0.07 -40.53 40.97
C GLN A 6 -1.01 -39.75 40.21
N LYS A 7 -2.21 -39.61 40.80
CA LYS A 7 -3.30 -38.81 40.24
C LYS A 7 -2.99 -37.31 40.25
N GLY A 8 -2.37 -36.81 41.32
CA GLY A 8 -1.97 -35.40 41.44
C GLY A 8 -0.85 -35.03 40.48
N ILE A 9 0.12 -35.92 40.29
CA ILE A 9 1.22 -35.72 39.33
C ILE A 9 0.70 -35.73 37.89
N ALA A 10 -0.18 -36.67 37.55
CA ALA A 10 -0.78 -36.73 36.22
C ALA A 10 -1.56 -35.43 35.90
N LEU A 11 -2.32 -34.92 36.86
CA LEU A 11 -3.03 -33.64 36.72
C LEU A 11 -2.06 -32.48 36.44
N LEU A 12 -0.98 -32.38 37.22
CA LEU A 12 0.04 -31.34 37.03
C LEU A 12 0.67 -31.39 35.65
N ILE A 13 1.02 -32.59 35.16
CA ILE A 13 1.60 -32.78 33.83
C ILE A 13 0.61 -32.35 32.74
N THR A 14 -0.67 -32.74 32.85
CA THR A 14 -1.69 -32.33 31.87
C THR A 14 -1.90 -30.82 31.86
N MET A 15 -1.82 -30.16 33.02
CA MET A 15 -2.00 -28.72 33.13
C MET A 15 -0.83 -27.94 32.51
N VAL A 16 0.40 -28.45 32.67
CA VAL A 16 1.58 -27.88 31.99
C VAL A 16 1.47 -28.07 30.48
N LEU A 17 1.06 -29.26 30.00
CA LEU A 17 0.85 -29.53 28.58
C LEU A 17 -0.24 -28.64 27.97
N LEU A 18 -1.36 -28.46 28.66
CA LEU A 18 -2.42 -27.56 28.21
C LEU A 18 -1.93 -26.11 28.17
N GLY A 19 -1.14 -25.70 29.17
CA GLY A 19 -0.53 -24.37 29.20
C GLY A 19 0.40 -24.11 28.03
N THR A 20 1.25 -25.07 27.66
CA THR A 20 2.16 -24.92 26.50
C THR A 20 1.41 -24.89 25.19
N VAL A 21 0.39 -25.73 25.01
CA VAL A 21 -0.49 -25.71 23.82
C VAL A 21 -1.24 -24.38 23.70
N MET A 22 -1.72 -23.82 24.81
CA MET A 22 -2.44 -22.55 24.79
C MET A 22 -1.52 -21.36 24.48
N ALA A 23 -0.30 -21.37 25.04
CA ALA A 23 0.71 -20.35 24.75
C ALA A 23 1.13 -20.35 23.28
N THR A 24 1.33 -21.52 22.67
CA THR A 24 1.68 -21.60 21.25
C THR A 24 0.52 -21.16 20.35
N ALA A 25 -0.72 -21.56 20.67
CA ALA A 25 -1.89 -21.12 19.94
C ALA A 25 -2.07 -19.59 19.97
N MET A 26 -1.89 -18.96 21.13
CA MET A 26 -1.93 -17.50 21.25
C MET A 26 -0.81 -16.82 20.47
N GLY A 27 0.42 -17.35 20.53
CA GLY A 27 1.54 -16.83 19.77
C GLY A 27 1.26 -16.82 18.26
N ILE A 28 0.70 -17.90 17.73
CA ILE A 28 0.32 -17.99 16.32
C ILE A 28 -0.81 -17.00 15.98
N ALA A 29 -1.83 -16.87 16.84
CA ALA A 29 -2.94 -15.96 16.60
C ALA A 29 -2.48 -14.49 16.49
N VAL A 30 -1.53 -14.07 17.33
CA VAL A 30 -0.95 -12.71 17.27
C VAL A 30 -0.18 -12.49 15.97
N LEU A 31 0.62 -13.47 15.53
CA LEU A 31 1.36 -13.37 14.27
C LEU A 31 0.41 -13.26 13.08
N VAL A 32 -0.58 -14.15 12.98
CA VAL A 32 -1.53 -14.16 11.86
C VAL A 32 -2.32 -12.85 11.78
N THR A 33 -2.81 -12.35 12.92
CA THR A 33 -3.56 -11.09 12.94
C THR A 33 -2.70 -9.89 12.53
N GLY A 34 -1.43 -9.84 12.94
CA GLY A 34 -0.49 -8.80 12.47
C GLY A 34 -0.23 -8.86 10.96
N GLU A 35 0.08 -10.05 10.44
CA GLU A 35 0.40 -10.27 9.02
C GLU A 35 -0.77 -9.92 8.08
N THR A 36 -2.02 -10.16 8.49
CA THR A 36 -3.19 -9.80 7.68
C THR A 36 -3.31 -8.28 7.46
N GLY A 37 -2.95 -7.47 8.46
CA GLY A 37 -2.96 -6.02 8.35
C GLY A 37 -1.90 -5.51 7.38
N ILE A 38 -0.67 -6.06 7.49
CA ILE A 38 0.45 -5.71 6.61
C ILE A 38 0.13 -6.10 5.16
N THR A 39 -0.39 -7.31 4.95
CA THR A 39 -0.75 -7.81 3.61
C THR A 39 -1.76 -6.89 2.94
N ARG A 40 -2.80 -6.46 3.67
CA ARG A 40 -3.81 -5.53 3.15
C ARG A 40 -3.21 -4.16 2.81
N LEU A 41 -2.32 -3.64 3.65
CA LEU A 41 -1.63 -2.38 3.38
C LEU A 41 -0.75 -2.48 2.12
N VAL A 42 -0.08 -3.61 1.93
CA VAL A 42 0.74 -3.87 0.73
C VAL A 42 -0.15 -3.91 -0.52
N THR A 43 -1.28 -4.63 -0.48
CA THR A 43 -2.22 -4.67 -1.62
C THR A 43 -2.83 -3.31 -1.93
N ASP A 44 -3.29 -2.57 -0.92
CA ASP A 44 -3.85 -1.23 -1.13
C ASP A 44 -2.76 -0.27 -1.66
N SER A 45 -1.51 -0.45 -1.22
CA SER A 45 -0.34 0.29 -1.70
C SER A 45 0.04 -0.03 -3.14
N THR A 46 -0.02 -1.29 -3.59
CA THR A 46 0.28 -1.64 -4.99
C THR A 46 -0.77 -1.05 -5.92
N LEU A 47 -2.05 -1.09 -5.54
CA LEU A 47 -3.13 -0.43 -6.30
C LEU A 47 -2.93 1.09 -6.38
N ALA A 48 -2.49 1.73 -5.31
CA ALA A 48 -2.12 3.14 -5.34
C ALA A 48 -0.94 3.43 -6.29
N ILE A 49 0.08 2.56 -6.35
CA ILE A 49 1.19 2.70 -7.30
C ILE A 49 0.69 2.57 -8.75
N PHE A 50 -0.11 1.55 -9.05
CA PHE A 50 -0.67 1.38 -10.39
C PHE A 50 -1.54 2.57 -10.83
N ALA A 51 -2.29 3.16 -9.90
CA ALA A 51 -3.05 4.38 -10.20
C ALA A 51 -2.13 5.54 -10.57
N ALA A 52 -1.06 5.76 -9.81
CA ALA A 52 -0.07 6.81 -10.09
C ALA A 52 0.56 6.62 -11.49
N ASP A 53 0.96 5.40 -11.80
CA ASP A 53 1.62 5.03 -13.06
C ASP A 53 0.69 5.22 -14.26
N ALA A 54 -0.55 4.73 -14.18
CA ALA A 54 -1.56 4.92 -15.23
C ALA A 54 -1.84 6.40 -15.51
N GLY A 55 -1.83 7.23 -14.47
CA GLY A 55 -1.95 8.67 -14.61
C GLY A 55 -0.77 9.28 -15.38
N MET A 56 0.46 8.89 -15.02
CA MET A 56 1.68 9.37 -15.67
C MET A 56 1.74 8.92 -17.15
N GLU A 57 1.44 7.65 -17.44
CA GLU A 57 1.37 7.14 -18.82
C GLU A 57 0.37 7.90 -19.67
N LYS A 58 -0.82 8.22 -19.13
CA LYS A 58 -1.83 9.00 -19.85
C LYS A 58 -1.32 10.40 -20.20
N MET A 59 -0.60 11.04 -19.26
CA MET A 59 0.02 12.34 -19.49
C MET A 59 1.10 12.26 -20.56
N PHE A 60 2.01 11.28 -20.47
CA PHE A 60 3.05 11.06 -21.48
C PHE A 60 2.47 10.76 -22.86
N TYR A 61 1.43 9.94 -22.93
CA TYR A 61 0.74 9.60 -24.17
C TYR A 61 0.21 10.85 -24.87
N ALA A 62 -0.42 11.74 -24.12
CA ALA A 62 -0.93 12.95 -24.72
C ALA A 62 0.14 13.97 -25.09
N CYS A 63 1.21 14.04 -24.30
CA CYS A 63 2.36 14.83 -24.66
C CYS A 63 2.99 14.37 -25.98
N SER A 64 3.15 13.05 -26.13
CA SER A 64 3.60 12.45 -27.38
C SER A 64 2.69 12.78 -28.57
N ASN A 65 1.37 12.78 -28.35
CA ASN A 65 0.38 13.03 -29.39
C ASN A 65 -0.04 14.50 -29.55
N LYS A 66 0.61 15.45 -28.84
CA LYS A 66 0.27 16.88 -28.84
C LYS A 66 -1.21 17.16 -28.56
N ILE A 67 -1.84 16.32 -27.74
CA ILE A 67 -3.23 16.51 -27.33
C ILE A 67 -3.24 17.70 -26.35
N PRO A 68 -4.12 18.71 -26.53
CA PRO A 68 -4.20 19.84 -25.62
C PRO A 68 -4.55 19.39 -24.20
N TYR A 69 -3.78 19.85 -23.21
CA TYR A 69 -3.99 19.53 -21.80
C TYR A 69 -4.49 20.76 -21.04
N PRO A 70 -5.52 20.61 -20.18
CA PRO A 70 -5.99 21.70 -19.34
C PRO A 70 -4.86 22.13 -18.39
N SER A 71 -4.71 23.45 -18.19
CA SER A 71 -3.75 24.04 -17.25
C SER A 71 -4.49 24.54 -16.00
N PRO A 72 -4.02 24.26 -14.78
CA PRO A 72 -2.87 23.42 -14.46
C PRO A 72 -3.15 21.95 -14.84
N ALA A 73 -2.12 21.23 -15.30
CA ALA A 73 -2.21 19.85 -15.77
C ALA A 73 -2.39 18.85 -14.63
N ASN A 74 -3.25 19.18 -13.66
CA ASN A 74 -3.67 18.32 -12.59
C ASN A 74 -4.82 17.45 -13.08
N PHE A 75 -4.57 16.15 -13.22
CA PHE A 75 -5.67 15.20 -13.30
C PHE A 75 -6.26 15.01 -11.91
N THR A 76 -7.08 15.96 -11.45
CA THR A 76 -7.72 15.80 -10.15
C THR A 76 -8.84 14.78 -10.28
N VAL A 77 -8.54 13.55 -9.84
CA VAL A 77 -9.53 12.53 -9.43
C VAL A 77 -10.38 11.98 -10.57
N LEU A 78 -9.79 11.11 -11.38
CA LEU A 78 -10.56 10.10 -12.11
C LEU A 78 -10.53 8.79 -11.32
N ASP A 79 -11.72 8.31 -10.98
CA ASP A 79 -11.89 6.93 -10.54
C ASP A 79 -11.57 6.03 -11.74
N ILE A 80 -10.61 5.10 -11.57
CA ILE A 80 -10.23 4.15 -12.63
C ILE A 80 -11.29 3.03 -12.78
N GLY A 81 -12.43 3.15 -12.10
CA GLY A 81 -13.56 2.21 -12.10
C GLY A 81 -13.57 1.26 -10.91
N ASN A 82 -12.59 1.35 -10.02
CA ASN A 82 -12.40 0.47 -8.86
C ASN A 82 -12.24 1.22 -7.53
N GLY A 83 -12.42 2.55 -7.50
CA GLY A 83 -12.19 3.37 -6.31
C GLY A 83 -10.75 3.92 -6.20
N ALA A 84 -9.84 3.53 -7.09
CA ALA A 84 -8.50 4.10 -7.17
C ALA A 84 -8.52 5.42 -7.92
N ARG A 85 -7.71 6.36 -7.45
CA ARG A 85 -7.62 7.72 -7.97
C ARG A 85 -6.17 8.05 -8.24
N TYR A 86 -5.93 8.88 -9.23
CA TYR A 86 -4.62 9.46 -9.48
C TYR A 86 -4.71 10.98 -9.58
N ASP A 87 -3.58 11.62 -9.33
CA ASP A 87 -3.32 13.03 -9.50
C ASP A 87 -1.92 13.17 -10.07
N VAL A 88 -1.82 13.75 -11.26
CA VAL A 88 -0.55 13.85 -12.00
C VAL A 88 -0.27 15.32 -12.19
N CYS A 89 0.98 15.69 -11.99
CA CYS A 89 1.49 17.03 -12.12
C CYS A 89 2.79 16.96 -12.90
N MET A 90 2.93 17.79 -13.91
CA MET A 90 4.20 18.02 -14.59
C MET A 90 4.64 19.43 -14.23
N ALA A 91 5.87 19.61 -13.76
CA ALA A 91 6.39 20.95 -13.51
C ALA A 91 7.57 21.24 -14.41
N ASP A 92 7.79 22.52 -14.66
CA ASP A 92 8.96 23.01 -15.35
C ASP A 92 10.27 22.66 -14.63
N ALA A 93 11.40 22.86 -15.31
CA ALA A 93 12.73 22.58 -14.77
C ALA A 93 13.06 23.39 -13.49
N SER A 94 12.25 24.39 -13.15
CA SER A 94 12.33 25.15 -11.90
C SER A 94 11.60 24.49 -10.71
N GLY A 95 10.94 23.34 -10.93
CA GLY A 95 10.18 22.63 -9.88
C GLY A 95 8.93 23.39 -9.43
N GLY A 96 8.37 24.23 -10.31
CA GLY A 96 7.26 25.13 -10.03
C GLY A 96 5.86 24.48 -10.00
N SER A 97 4.86 25.27 -10.41
CA SER A 97 3.45 24.83 -10.47
C SER A 97 3.20 23.86 -11.63
N CYS A 98 2.16 23.03 -11.51
CA CYS A 98 1.80 22.07 -12.54
C CYS A 98 1.44 22.77 -13.86
N THR A 99 2.18 22.46 -14.91
CA THR A 99 2.12 23.02 -16.26
C THR A 99 1.76 21.92 -17.26
N ASN A 100 1.19 22.32 -18.38
CA ASN A 100 0.82 21.47 -19.51
C ASN A 100 1.91 21.44 -20.60
N ASP A 101 3.11 21.97 -20.33
CA ASP A 101 4.22 21.97 -21.28
C ASP A 101 4.94 20.62 -21.31
N CYS A 102 4.80 19.89 -22.41
CA CYS A 102 5.43 18.58 -22.59
C CYS A 102 6.96 18.62 -22.77
N ASN A 103 7.60 19.80 -22.72
CA ASN A 103 9.05 19.96 -22.74
C ASN A 103 9.68 19.98 -21.33
N ASN A 104 8.94 19.54 -20.32
CA ASN A 104 9.34 19.63 -18.92
C ASN A 104 10.30 18.52 -18.47
N ALA A 105 11.14 18.87 -17.49
CA ALA A 105 12.16 17.96 -16.95
C ALA A 105 11.65 17.04 -15.83
N TRP A 106 10.43 17.26 -15.30
CA TRP A 106 9.89 16.50 -14.15
C TRP A 106 8.39 16.27 -14.23
N VAL A 107 8.00 15.01 -14.00
CA VAL A 107 6.61 14.55 -13.89
C VAL A 107 6.44 13.80 -12.57
N SER A 108 5.40 14.14 -11.83
CA SER A 108 5.00 13.51 -10.57
C SER A 108 3.59 12.95 -10.68
N GLY A 109 3.41 11.68 -10.33
CA GLY A 109 2.12 11.01 -10.24
C GLY A 109 1.84 10.56 -8.81
N LYS A 110 0.71 10.96 -8.25
CA LYS A 110 0.20 10.54 -6.94
C LYS A 110 -1.00 9.64 -7.15
N GLY A 111 -0.90 8.40 -6.69
CA GLY A 111 -2.01 7.47 -6.69
C GLY A 111 -2.55 7.25 -5.29
N THR A 112 -3.86 7.12 -5.19
CA THR A 112 -4.58 6.96 -3.93
C THR A 112 -5.61 5.85 -4.05
N TYR A 113 -5.56 4.89 -3.12
CA TYR A 113 -6.56 3.83 -3.00
C TYR A 113 -6.88 3.61 -1.52
N ARG A 114 -8.15 3.82 -1.13
CA ARG A 114 -8.60 3.78 0.27
C ARG A 114 -7.72 4.67 1.16
N SER A 115 -6.93 4.07 2.05
CA SER A 115 -6.04 4.74 3.00
C SER A 115 -4.59 4.78 2.53
N ALA A 116 -4.26 4.15 1.40
CA ALA A 116 -2.91 4.09 0.86
C ALA A 116 -2.71 5.19 -0.19
N GLN A 117 -1.63 5.94 -0.04
CA GLN A 117 -1.20 6.95 -1.00
C GLN A 117 0.26 6.71 -1.35
N ARG A 118 0.57 6.73 -2.65
CA ARG A 118 1.93 6.54 -3.17
C ARG A 118 2.20 7.58 -4.25
N SER A 119 3.45 8.02 -4.33
CA SER A 119 3.92 9.00 -5.32
C SER A 119 5.04 8.37 -6.14
N LEU A 120 5.01 8.60 -7.45
CA LEU A 120 6.04 8.26 -8.40
C LEU A 120 6.50 9.54 -9.07
N GLU A 121 7.79 9.61 -9.38
CA GLU A 121 8.39 10.75 -10.04
C GLU A 121 9.31 10.25 -11.14
N ALA A 122 9.25 10.91 -12.29
CA ALA A 122 10.12 10.67 -13.42
C ALA A 122 10.72 11.99 -13.89
N SER A 123 12.01 11.96 -14.20
CA SER A 123 12.73 13.08 -14.78
C SER A 123 13.51 12.57 -15.99
N TYR A 124 13.57 13.38 -17.05
CA TYR A 124 14.26 13.05 -18.30
C TYR A 124 14.97 14.26 -18.88
#